data_AF-A0A2S7IRT7-F1
#
_entry.id   AF-A0A2S7IRT7-F1
#
_cell.length_a   1.000
_cell.length_b   1.000
_cell.length_c   1.000
_cell.angle_alpha   90.00
_cell.angle_beta   90.00
_cell.angle_gamma   90.00
#
_symmetry.space_group_name_H-M   'P 1'
#
loop_
_entity.id
_entity.type
_entity.pdbx_description
1 polymer ?
#
loop_
_entity_poly.entity_id
_entity_poly.type
_entity_poly.pdbx_seq_one_letter_code
_entity_poly.pdbx_strand_id
1 'polypeptide(L)'
;MKVQLQQSGGFMGALQECSLDTDQLEADEVQAIQESVTNTNWTEAESHPSAIRDGYQYHVRVEDQEQTYTAAYTDQTLPESLKPLVGVLKKYLKPKSLR
;
A
#
# COMPACT_ATOMS: atom_id res chain seq x y z
N MET A 1 14.10 1.47 4.50
CA MET A 1 13.15 1.57 3.36
C MET A 1 11.83 2.04 3.93
N LYS A 2 11.21 3.08 3.37
CA LYS A 2 9.98 3.64 3.93
C LYS A 2 8.79 3.25 3.07
N VAL A 3 7.74 2.74 3.70
CA VAL A 3 6.54 2.27 3.01
C VAL A 3 5.33 3.02 3.52
N GLN A 4 4.54 3.54 2.59
CA GLN A 4 3.31 4.25 2.85
C GLN A 4 2.16 3.55 2.16
N LEU A 5 1.07 3.35 2.88
CA LEU A 5 -0.19 2.85 2.33
C LEU A 5 -1.28 3.85 2.69
N GLN A 6 -2.01 4.28 1.69
CA GLN A 6 -3.26 5.00 1.86
C GLN A 6 -4.38 4.14 1.30
N GLN A 7 -5.38 3.85 2.13
CA GLN A 7 -6.58 3.13 1.75
C GLN A 7 -7.75 4.12 1.76
N SER A 8 -8.49 4.21 0.67
CA SER A 8 -9.69 5.04 0.54
C SER A 8 -10.85 4.24 -0.04
N GLY A 9 -12.07 4.73 0.18
CA GLY A 9 -13.28 4.10 -0.32
C GLY A 9 -13.94 3.17 0.70
N GLY A 10 -14.58 2.11 0.21
CA GLY A 10 -15.48 1.27 1.00
C GLY A 10 -16.75 2.00 1.44
N PHE A 11 -17.55 1.32 2.27
CA PHE A 11 -18.92 1.72 2.61
C PHE A 11 -19.07 3.12 3.25
N MET A 12 -18.05 3.60 3.96
CA MET A 12 -18.05 4.93 4.61
C MET A 12 -17.22 5.99 3.88
N GLY A 13 -16.55 5.64 2.78
CA GLY A 13 -15.59 6.54 2.13
C GLY A 13 -14.43 6.97 3.05
N ALA A 14 -14.10 6.14 4.04
CA ALA A 14 -13.10 6.47 5.04
C ALA A 14 -11.70 6.48 4.43
N LEU A 15 -10.94 7.54 4.71
CA LEU A 15 -9.53 7.62 4.35
C LEU A 15 -8.69 7.11 5.52
N GLN A 16 -7.91 6.07 5.28
CA GLN A 16 -6.95 5.51 6.23
C GLN A 16 -5.56 5.61 5.64
N GLU A 17 -4.58 5.92 6.47
CA GLU A 17 -3.19 5.97 6.04
C GLU A 17 -2.25 5.40 7.10
N CYS A 18 -1.14 4.84 6.64
CA CYS A 18 0.01 4.53 7.47
C CYS A 18 1.30 4.84 6.72
N SER A 19 2.32 5.21 7.49
CA SER A 19 3.69 5.37 7.01
C SER A 19 4.58 4.65 8.00
N LEU A 20 5.27 3.61 7.54
CA LEU A 20 6.17 2.81 8.35
C LEU A 20 7.57 2.87 7.75
N ASP A 21 8.56 2.86 8.64
CA ASP A 21 9.94 2.58 8.23
C ASP A 21 10.21 1.09 8.46
N THR A 22 10.83 0.42 7.50
CA THR A 22 11.24 -0.98 7.67
C THR A 22 12.18 -1.16 8.84
N ASP A 23 12.90 -0.12 9.23
CA ASP A 23 13.81 -0.16 10.39
C ASP A 23 13.04 -0.30 11.72
N GLN A 24 11.72 -0.08 11.72
CA GLN A 24 10.83 -0.25 12.87
C GLN A 24 10.02 -1.54 12.84
N LEU A 25 10.23 -2.39 11.84
CA LEU A 25 9.52 -3.66 11.66
C LEU A 25 10.38 -4.86 12.04
N GLU A 26 9.72 -5.95 12.39
CA GLU A 26 10.38 -7.23 12.64
C GLU A 26 11.02 -7.76 11.35
N ALA A 27 12.13 -8.50 11.47
CA ALA A 27 12.90 -9.00 10.33
C ALA A 27 12.03 -9.81 9.33
N ASP A 28 11.09 -10.61 9.84
CA ASP A 28 10.15 -11.37 9.02
C ASP A 28 9.20 -10.48 8.21
N GLU A 29 8.73 -9.36 8.80
CA GLU A 29 7.87 -8.39 8.10
C GLU A 29 8.67 -7.60 7.07
N VAL A 30 9.92 -7.23 7.38
CA VAL A 30 10.82 -6.56 6.44
C VAL A 30 11.08 -7.43 5.22
N GLN A 31 11.38 -8.72 5.43
CA GLN A 31 11.62 -9.66 4.34
C GLN A 31 10.39 -9.80 3.45
N ALA A 32 9.20 -10.00 4.03
CA ALA A 32 7.96 -10.12 3.27
C ALA A 32 7.65 -8.85 2.44
N ILE A 33 7.93 -7.67 2.99
CA ILE A 33 7.77 -6.40 2.27
C ILE A 33 8.77 -6.33 1.12
N GLN A 34 10.06 -6.59 1.36
CA GLN A 34 11.09 -6.55 0.32
C GLN A 34 10.78 -7.52 -0.83
N GLU A 35 10.44 -8.77 -0.52
CA GLU A 35 10.05 -9.76 -1.52
C GLU A 35 8.82 -9.31 -2.32
N SER A 36 7.82 -8.74 -1.66
CA SER A 36 6.61 -8.21 -2.33
C SER A 36 6.95 -7.05 -3.28
N VAL A 37 7.82 -6.13 -2.83
CA VAL A 37 8.25 -4.97 -3.63
C VAL A 37 9.05 -5.41 -4.84
N THR A 38 10.01 -6.32 -4.67
CA THR A 38 10.88 -6.81 -5.75
C THR A 38 10.12 -7.64 -6.78
N ASN A 39 9.14 -8.45 -6.34
CA ASN A 39 8.34 -9.27 -7.24
C ASN A 39 7.19 -8.51 -7.91
N THR A 40 6.92 -7.27 -7.51
CA THR A 40 5.85 -6.46 -8.11
C THR A 40 6.36 -5.68 -9.30
N ASN A 41 5.62 -5.77 -10.40
CA ASN A 41 5.82 -4.88 -11.54
C ASN A 41 5.12 -3.54 -11.28
N TRP A 42 5.88 -2.53 -10.85
CA TRP A 42 5.37 -1.19 -10.53
C TRP A 42 4.95 -0.38 -11.78
N THR A 43 5.31 -0.85 -12.97
CA THR A 43 5.05 -0.18 -14.25
C THR A 43 3.61 -0.30 -14.74
N GLU A 44 2.84 -1.28 -14.24
CA GLU A 44 1.45 -1.52 -14.64
C GLU A 44 0.42 -0.79 -13.76
N ALA A 45 0.87 -0.08 -12.73
CA ALA A 45 -0.02 0.60 -11.83
C ALA A 45 -0.58 1.89 -12.44
N GLU A 46 -1.90 2.01 -12.50
CA GLU A 46 -2.55 3.27 -12.85
C GLU A 46 -2.27 4.31 -11.78
N SER A 47 -1.95 5.55 -12.16
CA SER A 47 -1.77 6.63 -11.17
C SER A 47 -3.08 7.02 -10.48
N HIS A 48 -4.20 6.81 -11.15
CA HIS A 48 -5.54 7.13 -10.67
C HIS A 48 -6.53 6.06 -11.12
N PRO A 49 -6.59 4.90 -10.44
CA PRO A 49 -7.56 3.88 -10.76
C PRO A 49 -8.98 4.44 -10.64
N SER A 50 -9.84 4.03 -11.55
CA SER A 50 -11.25 4.45 -11.53
C SER A 50 -11.90 4.08 -10.19
N ALA A 51 -12.72 4.99 -9.66
CA ALA A 51 -13.45 4.73 -8.42
C ALA A 51 -14.39 3.53 -8.60
N ILE A 52 -14.20 2.50 -7.78
CA ILE A 52 -15.07 1.32 -7.78
C ILE A 52 -16.15 1.54 -6.73
N ARG A 53 -17.41 1.38 -7.13
CA ARG A 53 -18.56 1.43 -6.20
C ARG A 53 -18.39 0.36 -5.13
N ASP A 54 -18.45 0.78 -3.87
CA ASP A 54 -18.27 -0.06 -2.68
C ASP A 54 -16.88 -0.73 -2.55
N GLY A 55 -15.92 -0.38 -3.42
CA GLY A 55 -14.56 -0.94 -3.40
C GLY A 55 -13.56 -0.08 -2.64
N TYR A 56 -12.44 -0.70 -2.25
CA TYR A 56 -11.29 0.01 -1.73
C TYR A 56 -10.29 0.33 -2.84
N GLN A 57 -9.66 1.49 -2.68
CA GLN A 57 -8.50 1.92 -3.44
C GLN A 57 -7.29 1.96 -2.49
N TYR A 58 -6.15 1.51 -3.00
CA TYR A 58 -4.90 1.41 -2.27
C TYR A 58 -3.83 2.19 -3.02
N HIS A 59 -3.36 3.28 -2.42
CA HIS A 59 -2.17 3.98 -2.90
C HIS A 59 -0.98 3.48 -2.10
N VAL A 60 -0.07 2.81 -2.78
CA VAL A 60 1.16 2.26 -2.20
C VAL A 60 2.33 3.10 -2.70
N ARG A 61 3.12 3.61 -1.75
CA ARG A 61 4.35 4.35 -2.03
C ARG A 61 5.49 3.73 -1.25
N VAL A 62 6.52 3.30 -1.97
CA VAL A 62 7.72 2.69 -1.40
C VAL A 62 8.89 3.59 -1.75
N GLU A 63 9.49 4.18 -0.73
CA GLU A 63 10.73 4.93 -0.84
C GLU A 63 11.88 4.01 -0.43
N ASP A 64 12.67 3.58 -1.41
CA ASP A 64 13.93 2.91 -1.17
C ASP A 64 15.10 3.87 -1.43
N GLN A 65 16.32 3.49 -1.03
CA GLN A 65 17.51 4.35 -1.13
C GLN A 65 17.81 4.77 -2.58
N GLU A 66 17.50 3.93 -3.56
CA GLU A 66 17.82 4.16 -4.97
C GLU A 66 16.65 4.70 -5.78
N GLN A 67 15.40 4.43 -5.36
CA GLN A 67 14.21 4.78 -6.14
C GLN A 67 12.96 4.88 -5.29
N THR A 68 12.01 5.69 -5.76
CA THR A 68 10.66 5.77 -5.19
C THR A 68 9.67 5.14 -6.15
N TYR A 69 8.97 4.12 -5.68
CA TYR A 69 7.83 3.53 -6.38
C TYR A 69 6.54 4.14 -5.87
N THR A 70 5.63 4.48 -6.77
CA THR A 70 4.28 4.93 -6.43
C THR A 70 3.31 4.25 -7.37
N ALA A 71 2.34 3.55 -6.79
CA ALA A 71 1.36 2.78 -7.52
C ALA A 71 0.01 2.88 -6.82
N ALA A 72 -1.06 2.95 -7.61
CA ALA A 72 -2.41 2.86 -7.08
C ALA A 72 -3.12 1.63 -7.64
N TYR A 73 -3.74 0.90 -6.72
CA TYR A 73 -4.44 -0.35 -6.96
C TYR A 73 -5.86 -0.27 -6.41
N THR A 74 -6.69 -1.21 -6.82
CA THR A 74 -8.03 -1.45 -6.27
C THR A 74 -8.12 -2.88 -5.78
N ASP A 75 -9.21 -3.26 -5.11
CA ASP A 75 -9.46 -4.67 -4.75
C ASP A 75 -9.42 -5.62 -5.96
N GLN A 76 -9.66 -5.12 -7.18
CA GLN A 76 -9.66 -5.92 -8.41
C GLN A 76 -8.30 -5.93 -9.12
N THR A 77 -7.48 -4.89 -8.96
CA THR A 77 -6.21 -4.72 -9.68
C THR A 77 -4.99 -4.98 -8.81
N LEU A 78 -5.17 -5.25 -7.51
CA LEU A 78 -4.07 -5.57 -6.59
C LEU A 78 -3.42 -6.92 -6.96
N PRO A 79 -2.13 -6.94 -7.36
CA PRO A 79 -1.46 -8.18 -7.72
C PRO A 79 -1.23 -9.07 -6.48
N GLU A 80 -1.24 -10.39 -6.69
CA GLU A 80 -1.01 -11.38 -5.63
C GLU A 80 0.32 -11.14 -4.90
N SER A 81 1.37 -10.70 -5.62
CA SER A 81 2.69 -10.38 -5.06
C SER A 81 2.66 -9.22 -4.06
N LEU A 82 1.70 -8.31 -4.14
CA LEU A 82 1.59 -7.14 -3.26
C LEU A 82 0.66 -7.38 -2.07
N LYS A 83 -0.14 -8.47 -2.07
CA LYS A 83 -1.05 -8.79 -0.97
C LYS A 83 -0.36 -8.94 0.39
N PRO A 84 0.81 -9.60 0.51
CA PRO A 84 1.50 -9.70 1.80
C PRO A 84 1.88 -8.32 2.35
N LEU A 85 2.44 -7.44 1.51
CA LEU A 85 2.77 -6.07 1.86
C LEU A 85 1.54 -5.28 2.33
N VAL A 86 0.46 -5.29 1.55
CA VAL A 86 -0.79 -4.61 1.94
C VAL A 86 -1.35 -5.20 3.23
N GLY A 87 -1.26 -6.53 3.42
CA GLY A 87 -1.70 -7.21 4.64
C GLY A 87 -0.94 -6.77 5.89
N VAL A 88 0.38 -6.63 5.81
CA VAL A 88 1.21 -6.10 6.91
C VAL A 88 0.82 -4.64 7.20
N LEU A 89 0.77 -3.79 6.18
CA LEU A 89 0.48 -2.37 6.33
C LEU A 89 -0.95 -2.10 6.86
N LYS A 90 -1.92 -2.95 6.50
CA LYS A 90 -3.30 -2.88 7.01
C LYS A 90 -3.37 -2.97 8.53
N LYS A 91 -2.45 -3.68 9.19
CA LYS A 91 -2.37 -3.75 10.66
C LYS A 91 -2.06 -2.40 11.29
N TYR A 92 -1.38 -1.53 10.56
CA TYR A 92 -0.90 -0.23 11.01
C TYR A 92 -1.72 0.94 10.46
N LEU A 93 -2.72 0.68 9.60
CA LEU A 93 -3.62 1.70 9.08
C LEU A 93 -4.34 2.40 10.23
N LYS A 94 -4.26 3.73 10.22
CA LYS A 94 -5.01 4.58 11.14
C LYS A 94 -6.01 5.39 10.34
N PRO A 95 -7.24 5.59 10.86
CA PRO A 95 -8.17 6.53 10.25
C PRO A 95 -7.51 7.91 10.21
N LYS A 96 -7.46 8.50 9.02
CA LYS A 96 -7.01 9.88 8.85
C LYS A 96 -8.12 10.77 9.40
N SER A 97 -7.96 11.24 10.63
CA SER A 97 -8.90 12.20 11.20
C SER A 97 -8.82 13.47 10.35
N LEU A 98 -9.89 13.75 9.60
CA LEU A 98 -10.15 15.07 9.04
C LEU A 98 -10.25 16.02 10.24
N ARG A 99 -9.23 16.84 10.46
CA ARG A 99 -9.26 17.90 11.48
C ARG A 99 -9.58 19.22 10.82
#